data_AF-A0A959N1G6-F1
#
_entry.id   AF-A0A959N1G6-F1
#
_cell.length_a   1.000
_cell.length_b   1.000
_cell.length_c   1.000
_cell.angle_alpha   90.00
_cell.angle_beta   90.00
_cell.angle_gamma   90.00
#
_symmetry.space_group_name_H-M   'P 1'
#
loop_
_entity.id
_entity.type
_entity.pdbx_description
1 polymer ?
#
loop_
_entity_poly.entity_id
_entity_poly.type
_entity_poly.pdbx_seq_one_letter_code
_entity_poly.pdbx_strand_id
1 'polypeptide(L)'
;MQHKGISIKSLLYSALPSIIVIIISIFFDSIYQSAINKISGGEGLVITQDIVAINLWWYPVLVFMVFILCLIWAVKVVAGKIEDRHPSETEVIKTIEKWSGLVDGIGTALPLIGAAVILFTIGLGKENQKLFLEIAVPFEIKSLFILASAKLFESVFDEYEIQVQNLYDSRNGKSEDSMMMNGKIEFINLPTEYQLDEMNKTIAAWKETVDSMKDPQFNESLNKILKITGK
;
A
#
# COMPACT_ATOMS: atom_id res chain seq x y z
N MET A 1 9.76 -35.67 -13.34
CA MET A 1 9.33 -34.26 -13.48
C MET A 1 9.90 -33.49 -12.31
N GLN A 2 10.77 -32.50 -12.56
CA GLN A 2 11.46 -31.75 -11.50
C GLN A 2 10.44 -30.89 -10.75
N HIS A 3 10.30 -31.10 -9.44
CA HIS A 3 9.56 -30.21 -8.55
C HIS A 3 10.18 -28.82 -8.63
N LYS A 4 9.51 -27.88 -9.29
CA LYS A 4 9.93 -26.48 -9.33
C LYS A 4 9.62 -25.86 -7.97
N GLY A 5 10.55 -26.02 -7.02
CA GLY A 5 10.45 -25.42 -5.69
C GLY A 5 10.33 -23.90 -5.75
N ILE A 6 9.95 -23.30 -4.62
CA ILE A 6 9.81 -21.84 -4.46
C ILE A 6 11.07 -21.14 -5.00
N SER A 7 10.89 -20.25 -5.96
CA SER A 7 11.98 -19.56 -6.64
C SER A 7 12.29 -18.25 -5.92
N ILE A 8 13.30 -18.27 -5.06
CA ILE A 8 13.78 -17.06 -4.35
C ILE A 8 14.21 -15.97 -5.34
N LYS A 9 14.68 -16.34 -6.54
CA LYS A 9 15.09 -15.38 -7.57
C LYS A 9 13.91 -14.54 -8.06
N SER A 10 12.75 -15.15 -8.34
CA SER A 10 11.55 -14.41 -8.78
C SER A 10 11.01 -13.50 -7.69
N LEU A 11 11.05 -13.95 -6.42
CA LEU A 11 10.70 -13.10 -5.27
C LEU A 11 11.60 -11.86 -5.17
N LEU A 12 12.91 -12.04 -5.40
CA LEU A 12 13.86 -10.91 -5.38
C LEU A 12 13.61 -9.92 -6.52
N TYR A 13 13.20 -10.41 -7.70
CA TYR A 13 12.82 -9.55 -8.82
C TYR A 13 11.55 -8.75 -8.52
N SER A 14 10.56 -9.32 -7.85
CA SER A 14 9.37 -8.57 -7.42
C SER A 14 9.70 -7.47 -6.40
N ALA A 15 10.82 -7.59 -5.67
CA ALA A 15 11.27 -6.57 -4.72
C ALA A 15 11.94 -5.35 -5.39
N LEU A 16 12.28 -5.39 -6.68
CA LEU A 16 13.01 -4.30 -7.37
C LEU A 16 12.38 -2.91 -7.18
N PRO A 17 11.06 -2.72 -7.34
CA PRO A 17 10.43 -1.42 -7.15
C PRO A 17 10.66 -0.87 -5.74
N SER A 18 10.55 -1.72 -4.71
CA SER A 18 10.79 -1.32 -3.33
C SER A 18 12.26 -0.92 -3.08
N ILE A 19 13.22 -1.64 -3.68
CA ILE A 19 14.66 -1.32 -3.61
C ILE A 19 14.95 0.05 -4.23
N ILE A 20 14.33 0.37 -5.36
CA ILE A 20 14.50 1.66 -6.04
C ILE A 20 14.08 2.81 -5.11
N VAL A 21 12.96 2.67 -4.40
CA VAL A 21 12.49 3.67 -3.43
C VAL A 21 13.50 3.89 -2.30
N ILE A 22 14.10 2.83 -1.78
CA ILE A 22 15.14 2.93 -0.75
C ILE A 22 16.39 3.65 -1.28
N ILE A 23 16.82 3.36 -2.51
CA ILE A 23 17.96 4.05 -3.13
C ILE A 23 17.67 5.55 -3.28
N ILE A 24 16.48 5.92 -3.76
CA ILE A 24 16.06 7.32 -3.88
C ILE A 24 16.08 8.00 -2.50
N SER A 25 15.63 7.31 -1.45
CA SER A 25 15.60 7.85 -0.10
C SER A 25 16.98 8.28 0.42
N ILE A 26 18.06 7.58 0.06
CA ILE A 26 19.43 7.90 0.48
C ILE A 26 19.85 9.29 -0.05
N PHE A 27 19.47 9.64 -1.27
CA PHE A 27 19.83 10.92 -1.88
C PHE A 27 18.96 12.10 -1.43
N PHE A 28 17.86 11.81 -0.70
CA PHE A 28 16.91 12.83 -0.31
C PHE A 28 17.47 13.82 0.72
N ASP A 29 18.46 13.42 1.52
CA ASP A 29 19.05 14.28 2.55
C ASP A 29 19.70 15.54 1.93
N SER A 30 20.35 15.41 0.78
CA SER A 30 20.92 16.53 0.04
C SER A 30 19.85 17.51 -0.46
N ILE A 31 18.69 16.99 -0.88
CA ILE A 31 17.56 17.79 -1.34
C ILE A 31 16.95 18.55 -0.16
N TYR A 32 16.79 17.87 0.97
CA TYR A 32 16.23 18.44 2.19
C TYR A 32 17.08 19.58 2.75
N GLN A 33 18.40 19.39 2.85
CA GLN A 33 19.33 20.43 3.32
C GLN A 33 19.31 21.65 2.39
N SER A 34 19.25 21.44 1.07
CA SER A 34 19.12 22.53 0.09
C SER A 34 17.81 23.31 0.26
N ALA A 35 16.72 22.62 0.58
CA ALA A 35 15.42 23.24 0.85
C ALA A 35 15.43 24.08 2.13
N ILE A 36 16.01 23.57 3.24
CA ILE A 36 16.15 24.34 4.48
C ILE A 36 16.96 25.62 4.23
N ASN A 37 18.11 25.51 3.57
CA ASN A 37 19.00 26.64 3.34
C ASN A 37 18.35 27.77 2.52
N LYS A 38 17.43 27.43 1.61
CA LYS A 38 16.64 28.43 0.88
C LYS A 38 15.57 29.10 1.74
N ILE A 39 14.97 28.35 2.66
CA ILE A 39 13.93 28.85 3.57
C ILE A 39 14.54 29.74 4.66
N SER A 40 15.69 29.35 5.21
CA SER A 40 16.41 30.14 6.23
C SER A 40 17.06 31.40 5.67
N GLY A 41 17.38 31.43 4.37
CA GLY A 41 17.91 32.63 3.68
C GLY A 41 16.85 33.65 3.24
N GLY A 42 15.54 33.36 3.42
CA GLY A 42 14.45 34.28 3.11
C GLY A 42 14.11 35.20 4.29
N GLU A 43 13.70 36.44 4.01
CA GLU A 43 13.44 37.54 4.98
C GLU A 43 12.38 37.27 6.08
N GLY A 44 11.82 36.05 6.21
CA GLY A 44 10.71 35.74 7.13
C GLY A 44 11.05 34.86 8.34
N LEU A 45 12.17 34.11 8.32
CA LEU A 45 12.54 33.22 9.43
C LEU A 45 13.98 33.51 9.87
N VAL A 46 14.13 34.44 10.82
CA VAL A 46 15.42 34.67 11.48
C VAL A 46 15.72 33.49 12.39
N ILE A 47 16.20 32.39 11.80
CA ILE A 47 16.82 31.29 12.53
C ILE A 47 18.28 31.71 12.76
N THR A 48 18.60 32.12 13.98
CA THR A 48 19.94 32.61 14.36
C THR A 48 20.99 31.51 14.53
N GLN A 49 20.73 30.28 14.07
CA GLN A 49 21.63 29.14 14.22
C GLN A 49 21.73 28.34 12.94
N ASP A 50 22.94 27.85 12.63
CA ASP A 50 23.17 26.83 11.61
C ASP A 50 22.37 25.57 11.97
N ILE A 51 21.25 25.36 11.26
CA ILE A 51 20.47 24.13 11.37
C ILE A 51 21.16 23.07 10.52
N VAL A 52 21.61 22.00 11.17
CA VAL A 52 22.16 20.84 10.48
C VAL A 52 21.21 19.67 10.74
N ALA A 53 20.37 19.36 9.76
CA ALA A 53 19.47 18.23 9.90
C ALA A 53 20.22 16.90 10.08
N ILE A 54 19.67 16.03 10.94
CA ILE A 54 20.26 14.72 11.20
C ILE A 54 20.23 13.86 9.94
N ASN A 55 21.36 13.23 9.64
CA ASN A 55 21.46 12.33 8.51
C ASN A 55 20.97 10.91 8.90
N LEU A 56 19.79 10.53 8.40
CA LEU A 56 19.14 9.23 8.65
C LEU A 56 19.16 8.34 7.39
N TRP A 57 20.22 8.42 6.58
CA TRP A 57 20.37 7.59 5.37
C TRP A 57 20.24 6.08 5.63
N TRP A 58 20.69 5.61 6.79
CA TRP A 58 20.68 4.20 7.17
C TRP A 58 19.28 3.70 7.57
N TYR A 59 18.37 4.59 7.96
CA TYR A 59 17.10 4.22 8.57
C TYR A 59 16.18 3.46 7.61
N PRO A 60 15.93 3.94 6.36
CA PRO A 60 15.17 3.17 5.38
C PRO A 60 15.81 1.82 5.04
N VAL A 61 17.15 1.78 4.94
CA VAL A 61 17.90 0.56 4.64
C VAL A 61 17.74 -0.48 5.75
N LEU A 62 17.80 -0.04 7.01
CA LEU A 62 17.65 -0.91 8.17
C LEU A 62 16.25 -1.52 8.24
N VAL A 63 15.20 -0.72 8.03
CA VAL A 63 13.83 -1.24 8.01
C VAL A 63 13.59 -2.16 6.82
N PHE A 64 14.16 -1.85 5.65
CA PHE A 64 14.10 -2.73 4.50
C PHE A 64 14.77 -4.09 4.77
N MET A 65 15.89 -4.12 5.50
CA MET A 65 16.48 -5.39 5.94
C MET A 65 15.52 -6.20 6.82
N VAL A 66 14.71 -5.56 7.67
CA VAL A 66 13.67 -6.24 8.43
C VAL A 66 12.62 -6.86 7.51
N PHE A 67 12.21 -6.18 6.43
CA PHE A 67 11.26 -6.73 5.45
C PHE A 67 11.80 -7.99 4.76
N ILE A 68 13.08 -7.97 4.36
CA ILE A 68 13.75 -9.15 3.79
C ILE A 68 13.83 -10.29 4.80
N LEU A 69 14.12 -10.00 6.08
CA LEU A 69 14.13 -11.01 7.13
C LEU A 69 12.73 -11.64 7.32
N CYS A 70 11.67 -10.82 7.34
CA CYS A 70 10.29 -11.29 7.37
C CYS A 70 9.98 -12.24 6.21
N LEU A 71 10.41 -11.89 4.98
CA LEU A 71 10.24 -12.76 3.81
C LEU A 71 10.98 -14.10 3.98
N ILE A 72 12.25 -14.08 4.40
CA ILE A 72 13.04 -15.31 4.61
C ILE A 72 12.38 -16.20 5.66
N TRP A 73 11.86 -15.60 6.74
CA TRP A 73 11.17 -16.32 7.80
C TRP A 73 9.84 -16.89 7.31
N ALA A 74 9.06 -16.12 6.56
CA ALA A 74 7.82 -16.59 5.94
C ALA A 74 8.09 -17.83 5.07
N VAL A 75 9.11 -17.76 4.18
CA VAL A 75 9.49 -18.88 3.31
C VAL A 75 9.88 -20.11 4.11
N LYS A 76 10.69 -19.96 5.15
CA LYS A 76 11.10 -21.09 6.02
C LYS A 76 9.93 -21.71 6.75
N VAL A 77 9.06 -20.89 7.34
CA VAL A 77 7.90 -21.35 8.10
C VAL A 77 6.93 -22.11 7.20
N VAL A 78 6.65 -21.59 6.01
CA VAL A 78 5.77 -22.25 5.04
C VAL A 78 6.39 -23.53 4.48
N ALA A 79 7.68 -23.51 4.11
CA ALA A 79 8.36 -24.70 3.63
C ALA A 79 8.33 -25.84 4.65
N GLY A 80 8.65 -25.56 5.92
CA GLY A 80 8.56 -26.55 7.01
C GLY A 80 7.12 -27.06 7.23
N LYS A 81 6.12 -26.16 7.17
CA LYS A 81 4.72 -26.57 7.24
C LYS A 81 4.32 -27.54 6.13
N ILE A 82 4.74 -27.29 4.88
CA ILE A 82 4.42 -28.14 3.71
C ILE A 82 5.06 -29.54 3.82
N GLU A 83 6.23 -29.65 4.43
CA GLU A 83 6.98 -30.90 4.60
C GLU A 83 6.44 -31.75 5.76
N ASP A 84 6.15 -31.14 6.91
CA ASP A 84 5.87 -31.87 8.14
C ASP A 84 4.39 -32.22 8.37
N ARG A 85 3.46 -31.40 7.85
CA ARG A 85 2.05 -31.45 8.28
C ARG A 85 1.01 -31.57 7.17
N HIS A 86 1.40 -31.57 5.90
CA HIS A 86 0.47 -31.49 4.76
C HIS A 86 -0.71 -30.53 5.00
N PRO A 87 -0.45 -29.28 5.42
CA PRO A 87 -1.50 -28.32 5.73
C PRO A 87 -2.36 -28.03 4.50
N SER A 88 -3.59 -27.56 4.75
CA SER A 88 -4.43 -27.06 3.65
C SER A 88 -3.84 -25.80 3.04
N GLU A 89 -4.06 -25.61 1.73
CA GLU A 89 -3.65 -24.42 0.98
C GLU A 89 -4.05 -23.13 1.70
N THR A 90 -5.29 -23.06 2.19
CA THR A 90 -5.83 -21.93 2.95
C THR A 90 -5.05 -21.62 4.23
N GLU A 91 -4.52 -22.63 4.92
CA GLU A 91 -3.72 -22.40 6.13
C GLU A 91 -2.35 -21.79 5.81
N VAL A 92 -1.77 -22.19 4.68
CA VAL A 92 -0.50 -21.65 4.20
C VAL A 92 -0.66 -20.22 3.71
N ILE A 93 -1.68 -19.93 2.90
CA ILE A 93 -1.99 -18.57 2.42
C ILE A 93 -2.18 -17.62 3.61
N LYS A 94 -2.98 -18.02 4.61
CA LYS A 94 -3.14 -17.24 5.86
C LYS A 94 -1.82 -17.00 6.59
N THR A 95 -0.85 -17.89 6.46
CA THR A 95 0.47 -17.69 7.06
C THR A 95 1.26 -16.63 6.28
N ILE A 96 1.19 -16.66 4.95
CA ILE A 96 1.81 -15.64 4.07
C ILE A 96 1.20 -14.27 4.33
N GLU A 97 -0.14 -14.16 4.35
CA GLU A 97 -0.88 -12.93 4.63
C GLU A 97 -0.48 -12.30 5.98
N LYS A 98 -0.24 -13.13 7.02
CA LYS A 98 0.22 -12.63 8.32
C LYS A 98 1.58 -11.94 8.24
N TRP A 99 2.51 -12.49 7.46
CA TRP A 99 3.84 -11.89 7.28
C TRP A 99 3.79 -10.66 6.37
N SER A 100 2.95 -10.69 5.33
CA SER A 100 2.67 -9.51 4.50
C SER A 100 2.09 -8.37 5.33
N GLY A 101 1.06 -8.66 6.13
CA GLY A 101 0.43 -7.69 7.04
C GLY A 101 1.37 -7.15 8.13
N LEU A 102 2.36 -7.93 8.57
CA LEU A 102 3.41 -7.43 9.48
C LEU A 102 4.28 -6.38 8.79
N VAL A 103 4.71 -6.63 7.55
CA VAL A 103 5.52 -5.68 6.76
C VAL A 103 4.73 -4.40 6.48
N ASP A 104 3.47 -4.52 6.05
CA ASP A 104 2.59 -3.36 5.85
C ASP A 104 2.32 -2.59 7.15
N GLY A 105 2.08 -3.31 8.25
CA GLY A 105 1.88 -2.74 9.57
C GLY A 105 3.07 -1.90 10.04
N ILE A 106 4.30 -2.39 9.83
CA ILE A 106 5.52 -1.63 10.12
C ILE A 106 5.61 -0.39 9.21
N GLY A 107 5.38 -0.57 7.91
CA GLY A 107 5.41 0.52 6.94
C GLY A 107 4.44 1.66 7.28
N THR A 108 3.25 1.32 7.77
CA THR A 108 2.19 2.28 8.13
C THR A 108 2.40 2.91 9.51
N ALA A 109 2.93 2.15 10.48
CA ALA A 109 3.11 2.66 11.84
C ALA A 109 4.19 3.75 11.93
N LEU A 110 5.25 3.67 11.13
CA LEU A 110 6.39 4.59 11.22
C LEU A 110 6.04 6.05 10.86
N PRO A 111 5.29 6.34 9.77
CA PRO A 111 4.74 7.67 9.53
C PRO A 111 3.78 8.16 10.61
N LEU A 112 2.96 7.28 11.20
CA LEU A 112 2.08 7.70 12.30
C LEU A 112 2.89 8.13 13.53
N ILE A 113 3.99 7.43 13.82
CA ILE A 113 4.94 7.83 14.86
C ILE A 113 5.60 9.17 14.49
N GLY A 114 5.98 9.38 13.23
CA GLY A 114 6.64 10.62 12.79
C GLY A 114 5.72 11.83 12.84
N ALA A 115 4.46 11.68 12.42
CA ALA A 115 3.42 12.67 12.58
C ALA A 115 3.20 13.02 14.07
N ALA A 116 3.18 12.02 14.95
CA ALA A 116 3.09 12.25 16.39
C ALA A 116 4.31 13.02 16.94
N VAL A 117 5.52 12.70 16.48
CA VAL A 117 6.75 13.43 16.86
C VAL A 117 6.73 14.87 16.34
N ILE A 118 6.21 15.11 15.14
CA ILE A 118 5.99 16.46 14.60
C ILE A 118 5.03 17.24 15.49
N LEU A 119 3.86 16.68 15.81
CA LEU A 119 2.87 17.35 16.65
C LEU A 119 3.41 17.62 18.05
N PHE A 120 4.13 16.66 18.62
CA PHE A 120 4.80 16.82 19.91
C PHE A 120 5.81 17.97 19.88
N THR A 121 6.70 18.01 18.88
CA THR A 121 7.72 19.05 18.77
C THR A 121 7.14 20.44 18.50
N ILE A 122 6.05 20.54 17.73
CA ILE A 122 5.31 21.80 17.55
C ILE A 122 4.64 22.24 18.87
N GLY A 123 4.07 21.29 19.62
CA GLY A 123 3.43 21.55 20.90
C GLY A 123 4.37 22.10 21.98
N LEU A 124 5.69 21.85 21.86
CA LEU A 124 6.72 22.37 22.77
C LEU A 124 7.10 23.84 22.52
N GLY A 125 6.48 24.51 21.54
CA GLY A 125 6.64 25.95 21.31
C GLY A 125 7.92 26.34 20.54
N LYS A 126 8.09 27.65 20.34
CA LYS A 126 9.13 28.23 19.46
C LYS A 126 10.57 27.90 19.88
N GLU A 127 10.80 27.63 21.16
CA GLU A 127 12.13 27.30 21.70
C GLU A 127 12.66 25.96 21.15
N ASN A 128 11.77 25.07 20.68
CA ASN A 128 12.10 23.74 20.18
C ASN A 128 11.99 23.62 18.66
N GLN A 129 11.94 24.75 17.94
CA GLN A 129 11.92 24.77 16.48
C GLN A 129 13.13 24.05 15.86
N LYS A 130 14.26 24.03 16.59
CA LYS A 130 15.45 23.26 16.24
C LYS A 130 15.17 21.75 16.20
N LEU A 131 14.52 21.19 17.23
CA LEU A 131 14.17 19.76 17.26
C LEU A 131 13.17 19.38 16.16
N PHE A 132 12.24 20.28 15.84
CA PHE A 132 11.30 20.08 14.76
C PHE A 132 12.01 19.95 13.40
N LEU A 133 12.87 20.90 13.05
CA LEU A 133 13.58 20.91 11.77
C LEU A 133 14.74 19.90 11.69
N GLU A 134 15.46 19.67 12.79
CA GLU A 134 16.64 18.80 12.77
C GLU A 134 16.30 17.32 12.89
N ILE A 135 15.19 16.95 13.52
CA ILE A 135 14.87 15.56 13.85
C ILE A 135 13.49 15.16 13.32
N ALA A 136 12.43 15.89 13.70
CA ALA A 136 11.06 15.46 13.43
C ALA A 136 10.75 15.39 11.93
N VAL A 137 11.12 16.44 11.18
CA VAL A 137 10.86 16.50 9.73
C VAL A 137 11.68 15.47 8.94
N PRO A 138 13.02 15.33 9.14
CA PRO A 138 13.79 14.26 8.50
C PRO A 138 13.25 12.86 8.81
N PHE A 139 12.86 12.62 10.06
CA PHE A 139 12.30 11.34 10.48
C PHE A 139 11.00 11.01 9.73
N GLU A 140 10.06 11.97 9.68
CA GLU A 140 8.78 11.81 8.98
C GLU A 140 9.01 11.51 7.50
N ILE A 141 9.83 12.31 6.83
CA ILE A 141 10.13 12.14 5.40
C ILE A 141 10.70 10.73 5.13
N LYS A 142 11.67 10.27 5.93
CA LYS A 142 12.23 8.93 5.76
C LYS A 142 11.21 7.83 6.04
N SER A 143 10.31 8.04 7.01
CA SER A 143 9.25 7.09 7.31
C SER A 143 8.24 6.95 6.16
N LEU A 144 7.96 8.02 5.40
CA LEU A 144 7.13 7.95 4.19
C LEU A 144 7.79 7.12 3.08
N PHE A 145 9.12 7.19 2.92
CA PHE A 145 9.84 6.31 2.01
C PHE A 145 9.73 4.84 2.44
N ILE A 146 9.74 4.57 3.75
CA ILE A 146 9.54 3.22 4.29
C ILE A 146 8.13 2.73 4.02
N LEU A 147 7.10 3.57 4.20
CA LEU A 147 5.72 3.25 3.84
C LEU A 147 5.59 2.90 2.35
N ALA A 148 6.13 3.75 1.47
CA ALA A 148 6.12 3.49 0.04
C ALA A 148 6.85 2.19 -0.31
N SER A 149 7.98 1.93 0.34
CA SER A 149 8.70 0.67 0.18
C SER A 149 7.88 -0.53 0.66
N ALA A 150 7.17 -0.44 1.79
CA ALA A 150 6.33 -1.53 2.30
C ALA A 150 5.20 -1.86 1.33
N LYS A 151 4.50 -0.84 0.82
CA LYS A 151 3.44 -1.01 -0.19
C LYS A 151 3.94 -1.66 -1.48
N LEU A 152 5.14 -1.29 -1.94
CA LEU A 152 5.73 -1.96 -3.10
C LEU A 152 6.21 -3.38 -2.78
N PHE A 153 6.61 -3.64 -1.54
CA PHE A 153 7.05 -4.95 -1.09
C PHE A 153 5.90 -5.96 -0.93
N GLU A 154 4.65 -5.51 -0.80
CA GLU A 154 3.45 -6.38 -0.84
C GLU A 154 3.44 -7.27 -2.10
N SER A 155 3.90 -6.73 -3.24
CA SER A 155 4.02 -7.48 -4.50
C SER A 155 4.95 -8.72 -4.42
N VAL A 156 5.88 -8.74 -3.46
CA VAL A 156 6.75 -9.90 -3.21
C VAL A 156 5.97 -11.02 -2.53
N PHE A 157 5.06 -10.68 -1.62
CA PHE A 157 4.19 -11.65 -0.96
C PHE A 157 3.09 -12.16 -1.90
N ASP A 158 2.56 -11.31 -2.79
CA ASP A 158 1.65 -11.74 -3.87
C ASP A 158 2.30 -12.79 -4.77
N GLU A 159 3.52 -12.53 -5.25
CA GLU A 159 4.28 -13.48 -6.06
C GLU A 159 4.59 -14.78 -5.29
N TYR A 160 4.86 -14.65 -3.98
CA TYR A 160 5.09 -15.81 -3.13
C TYR A 160 3.85 -16.68 -2.97
N GLU A 161 2.69 -16.06 -2.77
CA GLU A 161 1.41 -16.74 -2.69
C GLU A 161 1.10 -17.52 -3.98
N ILE A 162 1.27 -16.87 -5.14
CA ILE A 162 1.07 -17.51 -6.46
C ILE A 162 1.97 -18.74 -6.61
N GLN A 163 3.25 -18.65 -6.23
CA GLN A 163 4.15 -19.79 -6.30
C GLN A 163 3.71 -20.95 -5.41
N VAL A 164 3.15 -20.65 -4.23
CA VAL A 164 2.64 -21.68 -3.32
C VAL A 164 1.35 -22.31 -3.86
N GLN A 165 0.41 -21.51 -4.37
CA GLN A 165 -0.82 -22.01 -5.00
C GLN A 165 -0.49 -22.96 -6.17
N ASN A 166 0.43 -22.55 -7.05
CA ASN A 166 0.90 -23.38 -8.17
C ASN A 166 1.51 -24.72 -7.71
N LEU A 167 2.20 -24.74 -6.56
CA LEU A 167 2.73 -25.97 -5.97
C LEU A 167 1.62 -26.92 -5.50
N TYR A 168 0.53 -26.39 -4.94
CA TYR A 168 -0.62 -27.18 -4.53
C TYR A 168 -1.42 -27.70 -5.73
N ASP A 169 -1.68 -26.86 -6.73
CA ASP A 169 -2.38 -27.26 -7.94
C ASP A 169 -1.63 -28.36 -8.71
N SER A 170 -0.30 -28.23 -8.80
CA SER A 170 0.57 -29.27 -9.37
C SER A 170 0.54 -30.59 -8.59
N ARG A 171 0.41 -30.54 -7.25
CA ARG A 171 0.28 -31.75 -6.40
C ARG A 171 -1.09 -32.41 -6.55
N ASN A 172 -2.14 -31.62 -6.74
CA ASN A 172 -3.52 -32.11 -6.84
C ASN A 172 -3.90 -32.60 -8.25
N GLY A 173 -2.97 -32.61 -9.20
CA GLY A 173 -3.20 -33.14 -10.55
C GLY A 173 -4.13 -32.28 -11.40
N LYS A 174 -4.35 -31.01 -11.04
CA LYS A 174 -5.03 -30.07 -11.93
C LYS A 174 -4.11 -29.76 -13.11
N SER A 175 -4.54 -30.07 -14.32
CA SER A 175 -3.77 -29.90 -15.56
C SER A 175 -3.42 -28.42 -15.83
N GLU A 176 -2.22 -28.19 -16.39
CA GLU A 176 -1.65 -26.87 -16.74
C GLU A 176 -2.60 -25.97 -17.56
N ASP A 177 -3.58 -26.52 -18.28
CA ASP A 177 -4.59 -25.75 -19.02
C ASP A 177 -5.50 -24.88 -18.12
N SER A 178 -5.58 -25.18 -16.82
CA SER A 178 -6.26 -24.33 -15.83
C SER A 178 -5.36 -23.23 -15.22
N MET A 179 -4.04 -23.31 -15.45
CA MET A 179 -3.05 -22.41 -14.85
C MET A 179 -2.89 -21.06 -15.59
N MET A 180 -3.26 -20.99 -16.87
CA MET A 180 -3.21 -19.75 -17.66
C MET A 180 -4.42 -18.81 -17.43
N MET A 181 -5.41 -19.23 -16.64
CA MET A 181 -6.59 -18.41 -16.32
C MET A 181 -6.52 -17.70 -14.97
N ASN A 182 -5.58 -18.05 -14.09
CA ASN A 182 -5.46 -17.43 -12.75
C ASN A 182 -4.26 -16.48 -12.62
N GLY A 183 -3.39 -16.39 -13.62
CA GLY A 183 -2.35 -15.38 -13.71
C GLY A 183 -2.91 -14.02 -14.13
N LYS A 184 -3.66 -13.36 -13.24
CA LYS A 184 -3.95 -11.91 -13.22
C LYS A 184 -4.12 -11.26 -14.62
N ILE A 185 -5.17 -11.63 -15.34
CA ILE A 185 -6.07 -10.55 -15.77
C ILE A 185 -6.86 -10.25 -14.51
N GLU A 186 -6.93 -8.99 -14.08
CA GLU A 186 -8.02 -8.59 -13.19
C GLU A 186 -9.31 -9.00 -13.88
N PHE A 187 -9.82 -10.19 -13.59
CA PHE A 187 -11.24 -10.43 -13.76
C PHE A 187 -11.86 -9.52 -12.73
N ILE A 188 -12.27 -8.33 -13.19
CA ILE A 188 -13.47 -7.65 -12.73
C ILE A 188 -14.36 -8.77 -12.22
N ASN A 189 -14.52 -8.85 -10.90
CA ASN A 189 -15.26 -9.91 -10.25
C ASN A 189 -16.62 -9.91 -10.95
N LEU A 190 -16.85 -10.88 -11.86
CA LEU A 190 -18.05 -10.87 -12.69
C LEU A 190 -19.18 -10.92 -11.67
N PRO A 191 -20.06 -9.90 -11.63
CA PRO A 191 -21.08 -9.84 -10.62
C PRO A 191 -21.82 -11.18 -10.62
N THR A 192 -21.94 -11.76 -9.43
CA THR A 192 -22.65 -13.04 -9.26
C THR A 192 -24.04 -12.93 -9.91
N GLU A 193 -24.63 -14.05 -10.34
CA GLU A 193 -25.96 -14.04 -10.97
C GLU A 193 -27.01 -13.28 -10.13
N TYR A 194 -26.84 -13.32 -8.81
CA TYR A 194 -27.56 -12.51 -7.84
C TYR A 194 -27.31 -10.99 -7.96
N GLN A 195 -26.05 -10.55 -8.05
CA GLN A 195 -25.68 -9.14 -8.23
C GLN A 195 -26.11 -8.60 -9.60
N LEU A 196 -26.12 -9.45 -10.64
CA LEU A 196 -26.65 -9.10 -11.96
C LEU A 196 -28.17 -8.89 -11.93
N ASP A 197 -28.91 -9.72 -11.20
CA ASP A 197 -30.36 -9.56 -11.02
C ASP A 197 -30.68 -8.28 -10.22
N GLU A 198 -29.92 -7.99 -9.16
CA GLU A 198 -30.08 -6.78 -8.36
C GLU A 198 -29.73 -5.51 -9.15
N MET A 199 -28.66 -5.54 -9.95
CA MET A 199 -28.30 -4.45 -10.87
C MET A 199 -29.39 -4.25 -11.93
N ASN A 200 -29.92 -5.32 -12.53
CA ASN A 200 -30.99 -5.22 -13.53
C ASN A 200 -32.29 -4.67 -12.95
N LYS A 201 -32.65 -5.03 -11.72
CA LYS A 201 -33.79 -4.45 -10.99
C LYS A 201 -33.57 -2.97 -10.69
N THR A 202 -32.35 -2.58 -10.31
CA THR A 202 -32.00 -1.19 -10.03
C THR A 202 -32.02 -0.35 -11.31
N ILE A 203 -31.51 -0.88 -12.42
CA ILE A 203 -31.55 -0.24 -13.74
C ILE A 203 -33.00 -0.11 -14.24
N ALA A 204 -33.86 -1.12 -14.02
CA ALA A 204 -35.27 -1.05 -14.37
C ALA A 204 -36.01 0.03 -13.57
N ALA A 205 -35.77 0.10 -12.25
CA ALA A 205 -36.34 1.15 -11.38
C ALA A 205 -35.84 2.56 -11.77
N TRP A 206 -34.56 2.69 -12.13
CA TRP A 206 -34.01 3.94 -12.65
C TRP A 206 -34.63 4.33 -13.98
N LYS A 207 -34.84 3.37 -14.88
CA LYS A 207 -35.46 3.61 -16.18
C LYS A 207 -36.91 4.07 -16.04
N GLU A 208 -37.68 3.45 -15.14
CA GLU A 208 -39.05 3.87 -14.80
C GLU A 208 -39.08 5.27 -14.17
N THR A 209 -38.12 5.58 -13.31
CA THR A 209 -37.96 6.92 -12.71
C THR A 209 -37.58 7.96 -13.79
N VAL A 210 -36.69 7.62 -14.72
CA VAL A 210 -36.28 8.51 -15.81
C VAL A 210 -37.41 8.69 -16.84
N ASP A 211 -38.19 7.66 -17.11
CA ASP A 211 -39.31 7.74 -18.04
C ASP A 211 -40.50 8.49 -17.43
N SER A 212 -40.74 8.39 -16.12
CA SER A 212 -41.69 9.27 -15.40
C SER A 212 -41.21 10.73 -15.33
N MET A 213 -39.90 10.99 -15.36
CA MET A 213 -39.35 12.36 -15.51
C MET A 213 -39.53 12.93 -16.92
N LYS A 214 -39.73 12.09 -17.94
CA LYS A 214 -40.09 12.53 -19.29
C LYS A 214 -41.59 12.78 -19.46
N ASP A 215 -42.41 12.44 -18.46
CA ASP A 215 -43.83 12.73 -18.46
C ASP A 215 -44.07 14.25 -18.49
N PRO A 216 -44.84 14.77 -19.47
CA PRO A 216 -45.22 16.18 -19.53
C PRO A 216 -45.79 16.72 -18.21
N GLN A 217 -46.51 15.90 -17.43
CA GLN A 217 -47.10 16.32 -16.15
C GLN A 217 -46.05 16.51 -15.04
N PHE A 218 -44.97 15.73 -15.07
CA PHE A 218 -43.85 15.87 -14.13
C PHE A 218 -43.06 17.16 -14.39
N ASN A 219 -42.81 17.49 -15.65
CA ASN A 219 -42.17 18.75 -16.03
C ASN A 219 -43.02 19.99 -15.71
N GLU A 220 -44.35 19.88 -15.78
CA GLU A 220 -45.25 20.97 -15.37
C GLU A 220 -45.21 21.17 -13.83
N SER A 221 -45.13 20.07 -13.08
CA SER A 221 -44.99 20.08 -11.63
C SER A 221 -43.65 20.68 -11.18
N LEU A 222 -42.55 20.35 -11.86
CA LEU A 222 -41.23 20.97 -11.63
C LEU A 222 -41.23 22.47 -11.93
N ASN A 223 -41.87 22.89 -13.03
CA ASN A 223 -41.99 24.32 -13.37
C ASN A 223 -42.85 25.11 -12.36
N LYS A 224 -43.88 24.49 -11.77
CA LYS A 224 -44.65 25.09 -10.68
C LYS A 224 -43.81 25.24 -9.41
N ILE A 225 -42.99 24.25 -9.07
CA ILE A 225 -42.09 24.31 -7.91
C ILE A 225 -40.99 25.37 -8.11
N LEU A 226 -40.37 25.43 -9.29
CA LEU A 226 -39.37 26.45 -9.64
C LEU A 226 -39.90 27.87 -9.47
N LYS A 227 -41.13 28.14 -9.96
CA LYS A 227 -41.81 29.42 -9.79
C LYS A 227 -42.10 29.79 -8.34
N ILE A 228 -42.31 28.80 -7.46
CA ILE A 228 -42.54 29.03 -6.03
C ILE A 228 -41.22 29.29 -5.28
N THR A 229 -40.11 28.71 -5.74
CA THR A 229 -38.78 28.85 -5.10
C THR A 229 -37.97 30.08 -5.54
N GLY A 230 -38.52 30.94 -6.40
CA GLY A 230 -37.95 32.26 -6.69
C GLY A 230 -36.61 32.26 -7.44
N LYS A 231 -36.41 31.32 -8.37
CA LYS A 231 -35.44 31.44 -9.47
C LYS A 231 -36.15 31.49 -10.81
#